data_AF-A0A414ASY4-F1
#
_entry.id   AF-A0A414ASY4-F1
#
_cell.length_a   1.000
_cell.length_b   1.000
_cell.length_c   1.000
_cell.angle_alpha   90.00
_cell.angle_beta   90.00
_cell.angle_gamma   90.00
#
_symmetry.space_group_name_H-M   'P 1'
#
loop_
_entity.id
_entity.type
_entity.pdbx_description
1 polymer ?
#
loop_
_entity_poly.entity_id
_entity_poly.type
_entity_poly.pdbx_seq_one_letter_code
_entity_poly.pdbx_strand_id
1 'polypeptide(L)'
;MNERIGEVSLNHFGTEMKIVKYVDSGNIDVQFLDDNCYIYHNATYSNFKSGCIKNPYDKSVFGVGYIGVGKYQTRINGVNTMYYNTWCDMLRRCYHEGVKEKFSAYFGICTVCNRWLNLQDFGEWFQANRYDCNERLHIDKDILYPGNKVYSPDTCLLVPQRINMLFLNKPNKRGLPNGIEVIKSGKYSVVYSGEKLGIYNTLNDAYCVYAEAKKNAIIRIANKYCKIIPNKLYRALLEYEVRINIDKNYVA
;
A
#
# COMPACT_ATOMS: atom_id res chain seq x y z
N MET A 1 10.03 48.31 13.56
CA MET A 1 9.40 46.98 13.42
C MET A 1 9.18 46.75 11.94
N ASN A 2 9.53 45.57 11.43
CA ASN A 2 9.25 45.24 10.03
C ASN A 2 7.72 45.06 9.89
N GLU A 3 7.07 45.85 9.06
CA GLU A 3 5.60 45.97 8.99
C GLU A 3 4.87 44.65 8.69
N ARG A 4 5.60 43.65 8.18
CA ARG A 4 5.03 42.37 7.72
C ARG A 4 5.12 41.24 8.75
N ILE A 5 5.82 41.43 9.87
CA ILE A 5 5.84 40.43 10.94
C ILE A 5 4.43 40.32 11.53
N GLY A 6 3.91 39.10 11.64
CA GLY A 6 2.57 38.83 12.12
C GLY A 6 1.49 38.76 11.03
N GLU A 7 1.82 39.05 9.77
CA GLU A 7 0.90 38.84 8.65
C GLU A 7 0.52 37.36 8.56
N VAL A 8 -0.78 37.09 8.32
CA VAL A 8 -1.35 35.75 8.21
C VAL A 8 -1.91 35.54 6.79
N SER A 9 -1.75 34.32 6.28
CA SER A 9 -2.33 33.86 5.01
C SER A 9 -2.64 32.37 5.09
N LEU A 10 -3.37 31.83 4.10
CA LEU A 10 -3.61 30.40 3.95
C LEU A 10 -2.69 29.82 2.88
N ASN A 11 -2.21 28.59 3.08
CA ASN A 11 -1.57 27.84 2.01
C ASN A 11 -2.59 27.13 1.10
N HIS A 12 -2.11 26.46 0.05
CA HIS A 12 -2.98 25.71 -0.88
C HIS A 12 -3.77 24.55 -0.25
N PHE A 13 -3.41 24.10 0.96
CA PHE A 13 -4.11 23.05 1.70
C PHE A 13 -5.05 23.61 2.78
N GLY A 14 -5.16 24.94 2.90
CA GLY A 14 -6.01 25.61 3.88
C GLY A 14 -5.40 25.75 5.26
N THR A 15 -4.10 25.49 5.43
CA THR A 15 -3.40 25.67 6.70
C THR A 15 -2.96 27.13 6.85
N GLU A 16 -3.30 27.76 7.97
CA GLU A 16 -2.88 29.13 8.30
C GLU A 16 -1.37 29.21 8.50
N MET A 17 -0.77 30.25 7.94
CA MET A 17 0.66 30.55 8.02
C MET A 17 0.87 31.99 8.48
N LYS A 18 1.80 32.20 9.40
CA LYS A 18 2.14 33.50 9.99
C LYS A 18 3.61 33.83 9.77
N ILE A 19 3.91 35.06 9.32
CA ILE A 19 5.30 35.54 9.24
C ILE A 19 5.82 35.77 10.67
N VAL A 20 6.85 35.03 11.08
CA VAL A 20 7.49 35.15 12.41
C VAL A 20 8.84 35.84 12.35
N LYS A 21 9.47 35.88 11.17
CA LYS A 21 10.71 36.62 10.91
C LYS A 21 10.65 37.23 9.52
N TYR A 22 11.10 38.47 9.39
CA TYR A 22 11.22 39.15 8.10
C TYR A 22 12.56 39.87 8.03
N VAL A 23 13.46 39.37 7.17
CA VAL A 23 14.73 40.05 6.84
C VAL A 23 14.48 40.94 5.62
N ASP A 24 14.06 40.33 4.51
CA ASP A 24 13.68 40.98 3.27
C ASP A 24 12.62 40.14 2.53
N SER A 25 12.20 40.55 1.33
CA SER A 25 11.17 39.82 0.57
C SER A 25 11.59 38.43 0.07
N GLY A 26 12.89 38.14 0.03
CA GLY A 26 13.46 36.84 -0.35
C GLY A 26 13.79 35.95 0.85
N ASN A 27 13.75 36.48 2.07
CA ASN A 27 14.13 35.77 3.29
C ASN A 27 13.16 36.10 4.45
N ILE A 28 12.14 35.26 4.57
CA ILE A 28 11.18 35.24 5.68
C ILE A 28 11.12 33.85 6.31
N ASP A 29 10.81 33.80 7.61
CA ASP A 29 10.40 32.55 8.26
C ASP A 29 8.90 32.59 8.54
N VAL A 30 8.23 31.49 8.24
CA VAL A 30 6.77 31.35 8.30
C VAL A 30 6.41 30.18 9.21
N GLN A 31 5.61 30.44 10.24
CA GLN A 31 5.08 29.41 11.13
C GLN A 31 3.69 28.98 10.66
N PHE A 32 3.45 27.68 10.53
CA PHE A 32 2.11 27.13 10.37
C PHE A 32 1.39 27.09 11.70
N LEU A 33 0.12 27.49 11.72
CA LEU A 33 -0.69 27.61 12.94
C LEU A 33 -1.56 26.34 13.15
N ASP A 34 -0.98 25.17 12.90
CA ASP A 34 -1.56 23.87 13.23
C ASP A 34 -0.93 23.30 14.52
N ASP A 35 -1.38 22.12 14.93
CA ASP A 35 -0.86 21.44 16.13
C ASP A 35 0.65 21.16 16.06
N ASN A 36 1.24 21.13 14.87
CA ASN A 36 2.67 20.86 14.66
C ASN A 36 3.52 22.13 14.79
N CYS A 37 2.92 23.32 14.62
CA CYS A 37 3.59 24.61 14.75
C CYS A 37 4.87 24.73 13.89
N TYR A 38 4.92 24.06 12.74
CA TYR A 38 6.12 23.94 11.92
C TYR A 38 6.59 25.30 11.40
N ILE A 39 7.89 25.57 11.46
CA ILE A 39 8.49 26.79 10.92
C ILE A 39 9.21 26.48 9.61
N TYR A 40 8.74 27.07 8.52
CA TYR A 40 9.42 27.06 7.23
C TYR A 40 10.41 28.22 7.18
N HIS A 41 11.68 27.92 6.97
CA HIS A 41 12.76 28.91 6.93
C HIS A 41 13.11 29.37 5.51
N ASN A 42 13.58 30.61 5.40
CA ASN A 42 14.09 31.19 4.14
C ASN A 42 13.11 31.12 2.96
N ALA A 43 11.81 31.37 3.22
CA ALA A 43 10.82 31.49 2.16
C ALA A 43 10.87 32.89 1.50
N THR A 44 10.23 33.02 0.34
CA THR A 44 9.97 34.31 -0.29
C THR A 44 8.59 34.82 0.09
N TYR A 45 8.45 36.14 0.21
CA TYR A 45 7.18 36.80 0.47
C TYR A 45 6.15 36.54 -0.65
N SER A 46 6.59 36.43 -1.90
CA SER A 46 5.70 36.10 -3.02
C SER A 46 5.05 34.71 -2.85
N ASN A 47 5.82 33.70 -2.43
CA ASN A 47 5.31 32.36 -2.16
C ASN A 47 4.37 32.33 -0.95
N PHE A 48 4.62 33.16 0.06
CA PHE A 48 3.70 33.34 1.20
C PHE A 48 2.36 33.92 0.73
N LYS A 49 2.39 34.99 -0.07
CA LYS A 49 1.16 35.63 -0.58
C LYS A 49 0.36 34.71 -1.51
N SER A 50 1.03 33.89 -2.31
CA SER A 50 0.36 32.95 -3.19
C SER A 50 -0.10 31.66 -2.51
N GLY A 51 0.26 31.43 -1.24
CA GLY A 51 -0.07 30.17 -0.53
C GLY A 51 0.78 28.95 -0.96
N CYS A 52 1.89 29.18 -1.65
CA CYS A 52 2.75 28.12 -2.20
C CYS A 52 3.66 27.45 -1.16
N ILE A 53 3.82 28.04 0.03
CA ILE A 53 4.66 27.48 1.10
C ILE A 53 3.96 26.23 1.66
N LYS A 54 4.67 25.09 1.61
CA LYS A 54 4.10 23.79 1.99
C LYS A 54 4.39 23.48 3.46
N ASN A 55 3.37 23.05 4.18
CA ASN A 55 3.55 22.43 5.49
C ASN A 55 3.83 20.93 5.27
N PRO A 56 4.94 20.37 5.78
CA PRO A 56 5.23 18.94 5.68
C PRO A 56 4.15 18.04 6.32
N TYR A 57 3.31 18.59 7.20
CA TYR A 57 2.24 17.87 7.90
C TYR A 57 0.87 18.00 7.22
N ASP A 58 0.74 18.77 6.15
CA ASP A 58 -0.49 18.78 5.36
C ASP A 58 -0.74 17.39 4.75
N LYS A 59 -2.01 16.93 4.82
CA LYS A 59 -2.50 15.67 4.25
C LYS A 59 -2.61 15.74 2.72
N SER A 60 -1.48 16.02 2.09
CA SER A 60 -1.32 16.32 0.67
C SER A 60 -1.48 15.10 -0.25
N VAL A 61 -1.50 13.88 0.31
CA VAL A 61 -1.60 12.64 -0.46
C VAL A 61 -2.91 11.92 -0.14
N PHE A 62 -3.85 12.01 -1.07
CA PHE A 62 -5.19 11.41 -0.99
C PHE A 62 -5.98 11.78 0.29
N GLY A 63 -5.75 12.99 0.83
CA GLY A 63 -6.48 13.51 1.99
C GLY A 63 -6.12 12.88 3.33
N VAL A 64 -5.16 11.94 3.36
CA VAL A 64 -4.75 11.23 4.59
C VAL A 64 -3.24 11.22 4.81
N GLY A 65 -2.46 11.11 3.73
CA GLY A 65 -1.01 10.96 3.79
C GLY A 65 -0.30 12.31 3.79
N TYR A 66 0.75 12.42 4.60
CA TYR A 66 1.60 13.60 4.69
C TYR A 66 3.08 13.20 4.57
N ILE A 67 3.93 14.15 4.17
CA ILE A 67 5.33 13.87 3.85
C ILE A 67 6.18 13.79 5.12
N GLY A 68 5.88 14.63 6.11
CA GLY A 68 6.65 14.76 7.35
C GLY A 68 8.03 15.39 7.12
N VAL A 69 8.73 15.63 8.23
CA VAL A 69 10.10 16.16 8.23
C VAL A 69 11.08 15.00 8.35
N GLY A 70 11.96 14.82 7.36
CA GLY A 70 12.99 13.79 7.42
C GLY A 70 13.73 13.56 6.09
N LYS A 71 14.52 12.49 6.05
CA LYS A 71 15.46 12.18 4.95
C LYS A 71 14.80 11.52 3.73
N TYR A 72 13.57 11.03 3.84
CA TYR A 72 12.89 10.31 2.77
C TYR A 72 12.21 11.30 1.81
N GLN A 73 12.79 11.42 0.63
CA GLN A 73 12.37 12.34 -0.42
C GLN A 73 11.34 11.71 -1.35
N THR A 74 10.39 12.51 -1.83
CA THR A 74 9.41 12.05 -2.82
C THR A 74 10.04 11.82 -4.19
N ARG A 75 11.07 12.60 -4.55
CA ARG A 75 11.79 12.54 -5.83
C ARG A 75 13.30 12.63 -5.63
N ILE A 76 14.05 11.92 -6.47
CA ILE A 76 15.51 12.02 -6.62
C ILE A 76 15.79 12.18 -8.11
N ASN A 77 16.59 13.19 -8.50
CA ASN A 77 16.90 13.49 -9.91
C ASN A 77 15.65 13.63 -10.80
N GLY A 78 14.59 14.24 -10.27
CA GLY A 78 13.32 14.41 -10.99
C GLY A 78 12.46 13.15 -11.10
N VAL A 79 12.88 12.01 -10.57
CA VAL A 79 12.12 10.75 -10.61
C VAL A 79 11.56 10.43 -9.22
N ASN A 80 10.31 9.97 -9.15
CA ASN A 80 9.73 9.53 -7.88
C ASN A 80 10.52 8.37 -7.29
N THR A 81 10.76 8.41 -5.98
CA THR A 81 11.44 7.32 -5.28
C THR A 81 10.56 6.08 -5.20
N MET A 82 11.18 4.90 -5.12
CA MET A 82 10.45 3.63 -5.10
C MET A 82 9.54 3.50 -3.87
N TYR A 83 10.01 3.93 -2.70
CA TYR A 83 9.21 3.95 -1.47
C TYR A 83 8.03 4.92 -1.58
N TYR A 84 8.23 6.10 -2.16
CA TYR A 84 7.14 7.05 -2.37
C TYR A 84 6.08 6.51 -3.33
N ASN A 85 6.48 5.90 -4.46
CA ASN A 85 5.53 5.28 -5.38
C ASN A 85 4.74 4.14 -4.71
N THR A 86 5.41 3.30 -3.93
CA THR A 86 4.76 2.18 -3.22
C THR A 86 3.78 2.68 -2.16
N TRP A 87 4.19 3.69 -1.39
CA TRP A 87 3.37 4.35 -0.39
C TRP A 87 2.13 5.00 -1.00
N CYS A 88 2.30 5.78 -2.07
CA CYS A 88 1.20 6.38 -2.82
C CYS A 88 0.25 5.31 -3.37
N ASP A 89 0.75 4.22 -3.96
CA ASP A 89 -0.09 3.13 -4.47
C ASP A 89 -0.88 2.42 -3.36
N MET A 90 -0.31 2.30 -2.15
CA MET A 90 -1.01 1.77 -0.98
C MET A 90 -2.15 2.72 -0.54
N LEU A 91 -1.85 3.99 -0.32
CA LEU A 91 -2.86 4.98 0.10
C LEU A 91 -3.95 5.18 -0.95
N ARG A 92 -3.59 5.23 -2.23
CA ARG A 92 -4.52 5.39 -3.36
C ARG A 92 -5.59 4.30 -3.38
N ARG A 93 -5.20 3.04 -3.12
CA ARG A 93 -6.14 1.91 -3.07
C ARG A 93 -7.12 2.01 -1.91
N CYS A 94 -6.68 2.54 -0.77
CA CYS A 94 -7.49 2.57 0.45
C CYS A 94 -8.40 3.81 0.53
N TYR A 95 -7.93 4.97 0.04
CA TYR A 95 -8.52 6.27 0.38
C TYR A 95 -8.88 7.18 -0.81
N HIS A 96 -8.36 6.94 -2.02
CA HIS A 96 -8.60 7.88 -3.12
C HIS A 96 -9.96 7.65 -3.79
N GLU A 97 -10.88 8.60 -3.61
CA GLU A 97 -12.25 8.53 -4.12
C GLU A 97 -12.33 8.35 -5.64
N GLY A 98 -11.45 9.03 -6.39
CA GLY A 98 -11.42 9.00 -7.85
C GLY A 98 -11.10 7.62 -8.46
N VAL A 99 -10.73 6.63 -7.64
CA VAL A 99 -10.45 5.25 -8.09
C VAL A 99 -11.23 4.20 -7.30
N LYS A 100 -12.28 4.60 -6.57
CA LYS A 100 -13.05 3.70 -5.70
C LYS A 100 -13.65 2.50 -6.44
N GLU A 101 -14.13 2.67 -7.67
CA GLU A 101 -14.70 1.59 -8.48
C GLU A 101 -13.62 0.59 -8.91
N LYS A 102 -12.46 1.10 -9.33
CA LYS A 102 -11.31 0.28 -9.73
C LYS A 102 -10.73 -0.52 -8.56
N PHE A 103 -10.77 0.03 -7.36
CA PHE A 103 -10.24 -0.59 -6.14
C PHE A 103 -11.34 -0.87 -5.12
N SER A 104 -12.53 -1.28 -5.55
CA SER A 104 -13.68 -1.53 -4.68
C SER A 104 -13.43 -2.57 -3.58
N ALA A 105 -12.51 -3.51 -3.81
CA ALA A 105 -12.08 -4.49 -2.80
C ALA A 105 -11.17 -3.90 -1.70
N TYR A 106 -10.74 -2.64 -1.85
CA TYR A 106 -9.81 -1.95 -0.94
C TYR A 106 -10.40 -0.65 -0.39
N PHE A 107 -11.02 0.17 -1.24
CA PHE A 107 -11.51 1.49 -0.89
C PHE A 107 -12.56 1.42 0.23
N GLY A 108 -12.32 2.11 1.34
CA GLY A 108 -13.20 2.10 2.52
C GLY A 108 -13.25 0.78 3.29
N ILE A 109 -12.49 -0.24 2.87
CA ILE A 109 -12.43 -1.57 3.50
C ILE A 109 -11.07 -1.80 4.14
N CYS A 110 -10.00 -1.50 3.40
CA CYS A 110 -8.63 -1.60 3.87
C CYS A 110 -8.18 -0.27 4.47
N THR A 111 -7.38 -0.34 5.52
CA THR A 111 -6.82 0.83 6.21
C THR A 111 -5.30 0.73 6.29
N VAL A 112 -4.66 1.86 6.56
CA VAL A 112 -3.23 1.99 6.80
C VAL A 112 -3.05 2.48 8.22
N CYS A 113 -2.12 1.90 8.98
CA CYS A 113 -1.87 2.34 10.35
C CYS A 113 -1.41 3.81 10.39
N ASN A 114 -1.73 4.53 11.46
CA ASN A 114 -1.45 5.97 11.58
C ASN A 114 0.02 6.32 11.29
N ARG A 115 0.96 5.48 11.76
CA ARG A 115 2.39 5.66 11.53
C ARG A 115 2.73 5.70 10.03
N TRP A 116 2.08 4.88 9.22
CA TRP A 116 2.29 4.84 7.77
C TRP A 116 1.48 5.87 6.98
N LEU A 117 0.73 6.76 7.64
CA LEU A 117 0.22 7.98 7.01
C LEU A 117 1.32 9.05 6.87
N ASN A 118 2.46 8.86 7.53
CA ASN A 118 3.68 9.64 7.34
C ASN A 118 4.63 8.94 6.36
N LEU A 119 5.07 9.63 5.31
CA LEU A 119 6.06 9.09 4.39
C LEU A 119 7.38 8.75 5.09
N GLN A 120 7.80 9.51 6.11
CA GLN A 120 9.09 9.26 6.75
C GLN A 120 9.13 7.89 7.43
N ASP A 121 8.09 7.56 8.19
CA ASP A 121 7.98 6.27 8.88
C ASP A 121 7.81 5.10 7.90
N PHE A 122 7.02 5.29 6.83
CA PHE A 122 6.90 4.27 5.78
C PHE A 122 8.22 4.09 5.03
N GLY A 123 8.90 5.18 4.69
CA GLY A 123 10.17 5.18 3.97
C GLY A 123 11.26 4.47 4.77
N GLU A 124 11.29 4.65 6.08
CA GLU A 124 12.17 3.91 6.98
C GLU A 124 11.91 2.41 6.94
N TRP A 125 10.65 2.01 7.16
CA TRP A 125 10.29 0.60 7.10
C TRP A 125 10.59 -0.01 5.72
N PHE A 126 10.24 0.69 4.63
CA PHE A 126 10.46 0.21 3.27
C PHE A 126 11.94 -0.04 3.02
N GLN A 127 12.81 0.91 3.38
CA GLN A 127 14.24 0.78 3.14
C GLN A 127 14.88 -0.29 4.03
N ALA A 128 14.40 -0.48 5.25
CA ALA A 128 14.87 -1.55 6.14
C ALA A 128 14.43 -2.96 5.67
N ASN A 129 13.33 -3.07 4.94
CA ASN A 129 12.75 -4.36 4.52
C ASN A 129 12.96 -4.67 3.04
N ARG A 130 13.43 -3.73 2.22
CA ARG A 130 13.73 -4.00 0.82
C ARG A 130 14.96 -4.90 0.70
N TYR A 131 15.00 -5.64 -0.39
CA TYR A 131 16.11 -6.50 -0.77
C TYR A 131 16.23 -6.46 -2.29
N ASP A 132 17.43 -6.78 -2.78
CA ASP A 132 17.67 -6.73 -4.21
C ASP A 132 17.05 -7.96 -4.89
N CYS A 133 16.20 -7.69 -5.88
CA CYS A 133 15.63 -8.71 -6.76
C CYS A 133 15.41 -8.11 -8.15
N ASN A 134 15.40 -8.95 -9.17
CA ASN A 134 15.21 -8.51 -10.57
C ASN A 134 13.75 -8.20 -10.92
N GLU A 135 12.95 -7.79 -9.94
CA GLU A 135 11.51 -7.54 -10.05
C GLU A 135 11.10 -6.33 -9.20
N ARG A 136 9.93 -5.76 -9.52
CA ARG A 136 9.30 -4.78 -8.64
C ARG A 136 8.89 -5.46 -7.33
N LEU A 137 9.25 -4.85 -6.20
CA LEU A 137 8.70 -5.20 -4.90
C LEU A 137 7.31 -4.58 -4.72
N HIS A 138 6.37 -5.41 -4.28
CA HIS A 138 5.01 -5.04 -3.91
C HIS A 138 4.84 -5.13 -2.40
N ILE A 139 4.06 -4.21 -1.83
CA ILE A 139 3.62 -4.34 -0.45
C ILE A 139 2.37 -5.23 -0.38
N ASP A 140 2.47 -6.31 0.40
CA ASP A 140 1.38 -7.26 0.64
C ASP A 140 1.07 -7.32 2.14
N LYS A 141 -0.22 -7.38 2.50
CA LYS A 141 -0.72 -7.43 3.89
C LYS A 141 -1.43 -8.74 4.24
N ASP A 142 -1.58 -9.62 3.25
CA ASP A 142 -2.48 -10.76 3.26
C ASP A 142 -1.72 -12.09 3.41
N ILE A 143 -0.45 -12.16 2.99
CA ILE A 143 0.38 -13.38 3.07
C ILE A 143 0.62 -13.80 4.52
N LEU A 144 0.93 -12.87 5.42
CA LEU A 144 1.10 -13.17 6.86
C LEU A 144 -0.23 -13.47 7.54
N TYR A 145 -1.27 -12.72 7.18
CA TYR A 145 -2.58 -12.77 7.83
C TYR A 145 -3.67 -12.77 6.76
N PRO A 146 -4.06 -13.96 6.24
CA PRO A 146 -5.05 -14.03 5.17
C PRO A 146 -6.39 -13.40 5.58
N GLY A 147 -6.91 -12.50 4.74
CA GLY A 147 -8.13 -11.75 5.02
C GLY A 147 -7.93 -10.47 5.84
N ASN A 148 -6.71 -10.17 6.27
CA ASN A 148 -6.38 -8.93 6.94
C ASN A 148 -6.67 -7.70 6.07
N LYS A 149 -7.15 -6.64 6.71
CA LYS A 149 -7.54 -5.39 6.05
C LYS A 149 -6.61 -4.21 6.38
N VAL A 150 -5.64 -4.42 7.28
CA VAL A 150 -4.76 -3.33 7.76
C VAL A 150 -3.36 -3.45 7.18
N TYR A 151 -2.90 -2.41 6.49
CA TYR A 151 -1.50 -2.21 6.15
C TYR A 151 -0.74 -1.66 7.35
N SER A 152 0.27 -2.38 7.81
CA SER A 152 1.12 -1.98 8.93
C SER A 152 2.48 -2.71 8.87
N PRO A 153 3.50 -2.24 9.62
CA PRO A 153 4.81 -2.90 9.69
C PRO A 153 4.74 -4.38 10.05
N ASP A 154 3.79 -4.74 10.89
CA ASP A 154 3.67 -6.08 11.47
C ASP A 154 2.84 -7.01 10.58
N THR A 155 1.94 -6.45 9.78
CA THR A 155 1.07 -7.21 8.87
C THR A 155 1.61 -7.32 7.46
N CYS A 156 2.59 -6.49 7.09
CA CYS A 156 3.05 -6.41 5.71
C CYS A 156 4.42 -7.06 5.44
N LEU A 157 4.59 -7.45 4.18
CA LEU A 157 5.85 -7.90 3.58
C LEU A 157 6.10 -7.15 2.27
N LEU A 158 7.37 -7.02 1.89
CA LEU A 158 7.77 -6.68 0.52
C LEU A 158 7.99 -7.97 -0.27
N VAL A 159 7.24 -8.14 -1.36
CA VAL A 159 7.19 -9.37 -2.14
C VAL A 159 7.50 -9.11 -3.62
N PRO A 160 8.24 -9.98 -4.32
CA PRO A 160 8.43 -9.86 -5.75
C PRO A 160 7.10 -10.05 -6.47
N GLN A 161 6.93 -9.37 -7.61
CA GLN A 161 5.69 -9.40 -8.38
C GLN A 161 5.22 -10.84 -8.67
N ARG A 162 6.12 -11.75 -9.05
CA ARG A 162 5.77 -13.15 -9.33
C ARG A 162 5.15 -13.86 -8.13
N ILE A 163 5.66 -13.62 -6.92
CA ILE A 163 5.12 -14.20 -5.67
C ILE A 163 3.75 -13.58 -5.40
N ASN A 164 3.63 -12.25 -5.47
CA ASN A 164 2.35 -11.55 -5.25
C ASN A 164 1.23 -12.08 -6.16
N MET A 165 1.55 -12.41 -7.41
CA MET A 165 0.58 -12.93 -8.38
C MET A 165 0.00 -14.31 -8.02
N LEU A 166 0.67 -15.11 -7.18
CA LEU A 166 0.12 -16.39 -6.69
C LEU A 166 -1.10 -16.20 -5.79
N PHE A 167 -1.20 -15.03 -5.16
CA PHE A 167 -2.27 -14.67 -4.23
C PHE A 167 -3.33 -13.78 -4.87
N LEU A 168 -3.16 -13.44 -6.16
CA LEU A 168 -4.17 -12.69 -6.89
C LEU A 168 -5.48 -13.48 -6.95
N ASN A 169 -6.55 -12.86 -6.47
CA ASN A 169 -7.89 -13.40 -6.60
C ASN A 169 -8.70 -12.53 -7.57
N LYS A 170 -9.03 -13.08 -8.75
CA LYS A 170 -9.87 -12.41 -9.74
C LYS A 170 -11.34 -12.53 -9.32
N PRO A 171 -12.08 -11.42 -9.16
CA PRO A 171 -13.51 -11.49 -8.86
C PRO A 171 -14.28 -12.31 -9.92
N ASN A 172 -15.22 -13.14 -9.48
CA ASN A 172 -16.12 -13.88 -10.34
C ASN A 172 -17.55 -13.90 -9.75
N LYS A 173 -18.55 -14.25 -10.57
CA LYS A 173 -19.98 -14.24 -10.18
C LYS A 173 -20.55 -15.62 -9.81
N ARG A 174 -19.70 -16.65 -9.70
CA ARG A 174 -20.15 -18.05 -9.56
C ARG A 174 -20.35 -18.49 -8.11
N GLY A 175 -19.91 -17.69 -7.15
CA GLY A 175 -19.91 -18.08 -5.74
C GLY A 175 -18.89 -19.19 -5.40
N LEU A 176 -17.93 -19.46 -6.29
CA LEU A 176 -16.93 -20.52 -6.13
C LEU A 176 -15.50 -20.00 -6.31
N PRO A 177 -14.51 -20.61 -5.63
CA PRO A 177 -13.09 -20.35 -5.85
C PRO A 177 -12.71 -20.43 -7.32
N ASN A 178 -11.78 -19.57 -7.74
CA ASN A 178 -11.26 -19.63 -9.10
C ASN A 178 -10.52 -20.95 -9.32
N GLY A 179 -10.96 -21.73 -10.30
CA GLY A 179 -10.43 -23.07 -10.58
C GLY A 179 -11.39 -24.19 -10.20
N ILE A 180 -12.55 -23.88 -9.61
CA ILE A 180 -13.61 -24.85 -9.33
C ILE A 180 -14.88 -24.44 -10.06
N GLU A 181 -15.49 -25.38 -10.80
CA GLU A 181 -16.70 -25.17 -11.58
C GLU A 181 -17.68 -26.33 -11.43
N VAL A 182 -18.98 -26.02 -11.32
CA VAL A 182 -20.03 -27.05 -11.38
C VAL A 182 -20.29 -27.39 -12.84
N ILE A 183 -20.19 -28.68 -13.18
CA ILE A 183 -20.50 -29.18 -14.52
C ILE A 183 -21.95 -29.64 -14.62
N LYS A 184 -22.44 -29.92 -15.84
CA LYS A 184 -23.84 -30.32 -16.11
C LYS A 184 -24.35 -31.48 -15.24
N SER A 185 -23.48 -32.38 -14.80
CA SER A 185 -23.83 -33.51 -13.94
C SER A 185 -23.99 -33.14 -12.45
N GLY A 186 -23.84 -31.88 -12.07
CA GLY A 186 -23.86 -31.43 -10.67
C GLY A 186 -22.55 -31.67 -9.90
N LYS A 187 -21.54 -32.27 -10.55
CA LYS A 187 -20.21 -32.51 -9.96
C LYS A 187 -19.31 -31.28 -10.10
N TYR A 188 -18.19 -31.27 -9.39
CA TYR A 188 -17.23 -30.18 -9.32
C TYR A 188 -15.96 -30.51 -10.12
N SER A 189 -15.69 -29.78 -11.20
CA SER A 189 -14.45 -29.86 -11.97
C SER A 189 -13.40 -28.94 -11.37
N VAL A 190 -12.16 -29.43 -11.26
CA VAL A 190 -11.03 -28.67 -10.71
C VAL A 190 -9.98 -28.43 -11.79
N VAL A 191 -9.56 -27.18 -11.93
CA VAL A 191 -8.49 -26.72 -12.81
C VAL A 191 -7.56 -25.80 -12.03
N TYR A 192 -6.25 -25.99 -12.17
CA TYR A 192 -5.24 -25.11 -11.60
C TYR A 192 -4.14 -24.83 -12.63
N SER A 193 -3.79 -23.55 -12.83
CA SER A 193 -2.77 -23.13 -13.81
C SER A 193 -2.94 -23.72 -15.23
N GLY A 194 -4.19 -23.96 -15.65
CA GLY A 194 -4.52 -24.53 -16.98
C GLY A 194 -4.59 -26.06 -17.02
N GLU A 195 -4.19 -26.75 -15.95
CA GLU A 195 -4.22 -28.20 -15.85
C GLU A 195 -5.50 -28.67 -15.18
N LYS A 196 -6.18 -29.65 -15.78
CA LYS A 196 -7.37 -30.29 -15.21
C LYS A 196 -6.93 -31.31 -14.16
N LEU A 197 -7.36 -31.13 -12.92
CA LEU A 197 -6.96 -31.97 -11.79
C LEU A 197 -7.96 -33.08 -11.49
N GLY A 198 -9.23 -32.94 -11.92
CA GLY A 198 -10.22 -33.99 -11.74
C GLY A 198 -11.67 -33.48 -11.70
N ILE A 199 -12.59 -34.41 -11.42
CA ILE A 199 -14.01 -34.15 -11.19
C ILE A 199 -14.40 -34.87 -9.89
N TYR A 200 -15.05 -34.15 -8.98
CA TYR A 200 -15.37 -34.63 -7.63
C TYR A 200 -16.86 -34.47 -7.32
N ASN A 201 -17.38 -35.32 -6.45
CA ASN A 201 -18.81 -35.32 -6.10
C ASN A 201 -19.18 -34.18 -5.15
N THR A 202 -18.26 -33.74 -4.29
CA THR A 202 -18.50 -32.66 -3.31
C THR A 202 -17.60 -31.47 -3.57
N LEU A 203 -18.06 -30.28 -3.14
CA LEU A 203 -17.24 -29.06 -3.18
C LEU A 203 -15.99 -29.20 -2.29
N ASN A 204 -16.13 -29.86 -1.14
CA ASN A 204 -15.03 -30.03 -0.20
C ASN A 204 -13.89 -30.86 -0.82
N ASP A 205 -14.20 -31.99 -1.46
CA ASP A 205 -13.19 -32.82 -2.12
C ASP A 205 -12.49 -32.07 -3.27
N ALA A 206 -13.27 -31.35 -4.08
CA ALA A 206 -12.75 -30.49 -5.14
C ALA A 206 -11.82 -29.40 -4.57
N TYR A 207 -12.20 -28.81 -3.43
CA TYR A 207 -11.43 -27.77 -2.78
C TYR A 207 -10.12 -28.30 -2.19
N CYS A 208 -10.12 -29.47 -1.54
CA CYS A 208 -8.90 -30.09 -1.03
C CYS A 208 -7.84 -30.26 -2.13
N VAL A 209 -8.26 -30.75 -3.30
CA VAL A 209 -7.38 -30.94 -4.46
C VAL A 209 -6.85 -29.60 -5.00
N TYR A 210 -7.73 -28.61 -5.11
CA TYR A 210 -7.33 -27.26 -5.51
C TYR A 210 -6.32 -26.63 -4.53
N ALA A 211 -6.61 -26.73 -3.23
CA ALA A 211 -5.80 -26.17 -2.16
C ALA A 211 -4.41 -26.79 -2.13
N GLU A 212 -4.31 -28.11 -2.29
CA GLU A 212 -3.05 -28.83 -2.39
C GLU A 212 -2.24 -28.39 -3.61
N ALA A 213 -2.85 -28.32 -4.80
CA ALA A 213 -2.17 -27.87 -6.02
C ALA A 213 -1.64 -26.43 -5.89
N LYS A 214 -2.44 -25.53 -5.30
CA LYS A 214 -2.04 -24.15 -5.02
C LYS A 214 -0.90 -24.09 -3.99
N LYS A 215 -0.97 -24.84 -2.90
CA LYS A 215 0.09 -24.92 -1.88
C LYS A 215 1.41 -25.42 -2.49
N ASN A 216 1.36 -26.48 -3.30
CA ASN A 216 2.52 -27.03 -3.99
C ASN A 216 3.14 -26.00 -4.97
N ALA A 217 2.31 -25.23 -5.67
CA ALA A 217 2.79 -24.16 -6.52
C ALA A 217 3.47 -23.03 -5.72
N ILE A 218 2.91 -22.64 -4.57
CA ILE A 218 3.51 -21.64 -3.67
C ILE A 218 4.87 -22.13 -3.17
N ILE A 219 4.97 -23.35 -2.64
CA ILE A 219 6.22 -23.94 -2.15
C ILE A 219 7.27 -23.99 -3.28
N ARG A 220 6.88 -24.45 -4.46
CA ARG A 220 7.77 -24.52 -5.63
C ARG A 220 8.33 -23.15 -6.01
N ILE A 221 7.51 -22.10 -5.98
CA ILE A 221 7.98 -20.73 -6.24
C ILE A 221 8.84 -20.23 -5.08
N ALA A 222 8.44 -20.44 -3.81
CA ALA A 222 9.24 -20.05 -2.65
C ALA A 222 10.66 -20.63 -2.72
N ASN A 223 10.80 -21.91 -3.09
CA ASN A 223 12.08 -22.59 -3.26
C ASN A 223 12.93 -22.00 -4.39
N LYS A 224 12.32 -21.48 -5.47
CA LYS A 224 13.06 -20.76 -6.53
C LYS A 224 13.62 -19.43 -6.04
N TYR A 225 12.97 -18.80 -5.07
CA TYR A 225 13.35 -17.50 -4.53
C TYR A 225 14.15 -17.59 -3.23
N CYS A 226 14.35 -18.78 -2.64
CA CYS A 226 14.84 -18.93 -1.26
C CYS A 226 16.21 -18.28 -0.98
N LYS A 227 17.04 -18.05 -2.01
CA LYS A 227 18.32 -17.35 -1.92
C LYS A 227 18.23 -15.82 -2.12
N ILE A 228 17.06 -15.33 -2.50
CA ILE A 228 16.79 -13.92 -2.87
C ILE A 228 15.89 -13.27 -1.83
N ILE A 229 14.82 -13.96 -1.42
CA ILE A 229 13.83 -13.39 -0.49
C ILE A 229 14.27 -13.54 0.98
N PRO A 230 13.88 -12.60 1.85
CA PRO A 230 14.12 -12.73 3.29
C PRO A 230 13.48 -13.98 3.88
N ASN A 231 14.12 -14.57 4.90
CA ASN A 231 13.65 -15.77 5.59
C ASN A 231 12.21 -15.62 6.13
N LYS A 232 11.83 -14.42 6.60
CA LYS A 232 10.46 -14.12 7.05
C LYS A 232 9.42 -14.38 5.95
N LEU A 233 9.67 -13.90 4.72
CA LEU A 233 8.79 -14.14 3.58
C LEU A 233 8.82 -15.62 3.17
N TYR A 234 10.01 -16.23 3.11
CA TYR A 234 10.14 -17.65 2.74
C TYR A 234 9.34 -18.57 3.66
N ARG A 235 9.47 -18.41 4.97
CA ARG A 235 8.70 -19.18 5.97
C ARG A 235 7.20 -18.96 5.82
N ALA A 236 6.77 -17.71 5.70
CA ALA A 236 5.36 -17.38 5.49
C ALA A 236 4.76 -18.07 4.25
N LEU A 237 5.53 -18.23 3.17
CA LEU A 237 5.09 -18.96 1.98
C LEU A 237 4.98 -20.48 2.20
N LEU A 238 5.92 -21.09 2.93
CA LEU A 238 5.88 -22.52 3.23
C LEU A 238 4.75 -22.90 4.20
N GLU A 239 4.49 -22.02 5.15
CA GLU A 239 3.46 -22.19 6.18
C GLU A 239 2.06 -21.76 5.68
N TYR A 240 1.95 -21.16 4.49
CA TYR A 240 0.69 -20.66 3.97
C TYR A 240 -0.34 -21.76 3.78
N GLU A 241 -1.52 -21.57 4.38
CA GLU A 241 -2.67 -22.46 4.24
C GLU A 241 -3.72 -21.88 3.29
N VAL A 242 -4.11 -22.69 2.31
CA VAL A 242 -5.16 -22.35 1.35
C VAL A 242 -6.50 -22.80 1.94
N ARG A 243 -7.27 -21.85 2.48
CA ARG A 243 -8.55 -22.11 3.16
C ARG A 243 -9.73 -21.52 2.40
N ILE A 244 -10.86 -22.25 2.33
CA ILE A 244 -12.00 -21.86 1.50
C ILE A 244 -12.73 -20.63 2.05
N ASN A 245 -12.80 -20.50 3.37
CA ASN A 245 -13.48 -19.43 4.08
C ASN A 245 -12.84 -18.04 3.91
N ILE A 246 -11.61 -17.97 3.40
CA ILE A 246 -10.92 -16.71 3.08
C ILE A 246 -10.89 -16.42 1.56
N ASP A 247 -11.48 -17.30 0.73
CA ASP A 247 -11.58 -17.04 -0.71
C ASP A 247 -12.65 -15.97 -0.97
N LYS A 248 -12.24 -14.89 -1.63
CA LYS A 248 -13.10 -13.72 -1.91
C LYS A 248 -14.26 -14.02 -2.85
N ASN A 249 -14.24 -15.12 -3.60
CA ASN A 249 -15.34 -15.51 -4.48
C ASN A 249 -16.26 -16.55 -3.86
N TYR A 250 -15.85 -17.21 -2.78
CA TYR A 250 -16.68 -18.24 -2.16
C TYR A 250 -17.82 -17.57 -1.38
N VAL A 251 -19.05 -17.93 -1.73
CA VAL A 251 -20.26 -17.53 -1.02
C VAL A 251 -20.87 -18.83 -0.49
N ALA A 252 -20.99 -18.92 0.83
CA ALA A 252 -21.57 -20.08 1.51
C ALA A 252 -23.06 -20.22 1.24
#